data_AF-A0A378YFJ9-F1
#
_entry.id   AF-A0A378YFJ9-F1
#
_cell.length_a   1.000
_cell.length_b   1.000
_cell.length_c   1.000
_cell.angle_alpha   90.00
_cell.angle_beta   90.00
_cell.angle_gamma   90.00
#
_symmetry.space_group_name_H-M   'P 1'
#
loop_
_entity.id
_entity.type
_entity.pdbx_description
1 polymer ?
#
loop_
_entity_poly.entity_id
_entity_poly.type
_entity_poly.pdbx_seq_one_letter_code
_entity_poly.pdbx_strand_id
1 'polypeptide(L)' 'MPELSRLDWARMNLDQVRRQLLDAAAFGKYITPEQLEHAAGKIAEGMRIYLEETHPTPADPPPDRSTFHGRMDEWPG' A
#
# COMPACT_ATOMS: atom_id res chain seq x y z
N MET A 1 19.74 -0.57 -14.56
CA MET A 1 19.54 -1.11 -13.19
C MET A 1 18.13 -1.65 -13.13
N PRO A 2 17.85 -2.82 -12.53
CA PRO A 2 16.47 -3.25 -12.37
C PRO A 2 15.77 -2.22 -11.49
N GLU A 3 14.65 -1.68 -11.97
CA GLU A 3 13.74 -0.87 -11.17
C GLU A 3 13.33 -1.68 -9.94
N LEU A 4 13.57 -1.13 -8.75
CA LEU A 4 13.18 -1.78 -7.51
C LEU A 4 11.65 -1.86 -7.51
N SER A 5 11.07 -3.05 -7.32
CA SER A 5 9.62 -3.14 -7.21
C SER A 5 9.15 -2.28 -6.02
N ARG A 6 7.95 -1.69 -6.12
CA ARG A 6 7.37 -0.89 -5.04
C ARG A 6 7.35 -1.66 -3.72
N LEU A 7 7.06 -2.96 -3.79
CA LEU A 7 7.05 -3.86 -2.64
C LEU A 7 8.44 -4.07 -2.04
N ASP A 8 9.47 -4.26 -2.86
CA ASP A 8 10.86 -4.38 -2.40
C ASP A 8 11.35 -3.09 -1.72
N TRP A 9 10.95 -1.93 -2.27
CA TRP A 9 11.28 -0.63 -1.70
C TRP A 9 10.60 -0.44 -0.33
N ALA A 10 9.32 -0.78 -0.23
CA ALA A 10 8.57 -0.72 1.02
C ALA A 10 9.19 -1.63 2.09
N ARG A 11 9.53 -2.86 1.72
CA ARG A 11 10.20 -3.81 2.62
C ARG A 11 11.54 -3.30 3.11
N MET A 12 12.36 -2.75 2.21
CA MET A 12 13.68 -2.20 2.56
C MET A 12 13.57 -1.06 3.57
N ASN A 13 12.60 -0.15 3.40
CA ASN A 13 12.38 0.95 4.34
C ASN A 13 11.94 0.48 5.72
N LEU A 14 10.98 -0.46 5.77
CA LEU A 14 10.51 -1.04 7.03
C LEU A 14 11.63 -1.77 7.77
N ASP A 15 12.46 -2.54 7.06
CA ASP A 15 13.62 -3.22 7.65
C ASP A 15 14.68 -2.24 8.16
N GLN A 16 14.91 -1.13 7.45
CA GLN A 16 15.85 -0.10 7.90
C GLN A 16 15.38 0.53 9.22
N VAL A 17 14.12 0.93 9.30
CA VAL A 17 13.56 1.53 10.52
C VAL A 17 13.58 0.54 11.67
N ARG A 18 13.20 -0.72 11.43
CA ARG A 18 13.27 -1.79 12.44
C ARG A 18 14.68 -1.93 13.03
N ARG A 19 15.70 -1.97 12.18
CA ARG A 19 17.10 -2.06 12.65
C ARG A 19 17.51 -0.85 13.48
N GLN A 20 17.17 0.37 13.03
CA GLN A 20 17.48 1.59 13.77
C GLN A 20 16.85 1.60 15.18
N LEU A 21 15.58 1.18 15.29
CA LEU A 21 14.88 1.10 16.57
C LEU A 21 15.49 0.04 17.51
N LEU A 22 15.81 -1.14 16.97
CA LEU A 22 16.47 -2.21 17.74
C LEU A 22 17.87 -1.80 18.22
N ASP A 23 18.64 -1.14 17.37
CA ASP A 23 19.95 -0.60 17.72
C ASP A 23 19.86 0.44 18.84
N ALA A 24 18.87 1.33 18.78
CA ALA A 24 18.65 2.32 19.82
C ALA A 24 18.24 1.66 21.14
N ALA A 25 17.33 0.68 21.10
CA ALA A 25 16.89 -0.06 22.27
C ALA A 25 18.01 -0.90 22.91
N ALA A 26 18.85 -1.55 22.11
CA ALA A 26 19.90 -2.43 22.57
C ALA A 26 21.09 -1.68 23.19
N PHE A 27 21.42 -0.51 22.64
CA PHE A 27 22.62 0.25 23.02
C PHE A 27 22.30 1.59 23.71
N GLY A 28 21.03 1.87 24.00
CA GLY A 28 20.60 3.14 24.58
C GLY A 28 20.90 4.35 23.70
N LYS A 29 20.97 4.18 22.37
CA LYS A 29 21.27 5.29 21.46
C LYS A 29 20.11 6.29 21.48
N TYR A 30 20.43 7.56 21.59
CA TYR A 30 19.44 8.62 21.42
C TYR A 30 19.00 8.71 19.95
N ILE A 31 17.69 8.66 19.72
CA ILE A 31 17.07 8.99 18.44
C ILE A 31 16.57 10.43 18.53
N THR A 32 17.01 11.29 17.64
CA THR A 32 16.54 12.69 17.63
C THR A 32 15.08 12.76 17.18
N PRO A 33 14.34 13.83 17.54
CA PRO A 33 12.98 14.02 17.05
C PRO A 33 12.85 13.93 15.53
N GLU A 34 13.79 14.52 14.78
CA GLU A 34 13.82 14.50 13.32
C GLU A 34 14.06 13.09 12.76
N GLN A 35 14.93 12.32 13.40
CA GLN A 35 15.16 10.91 13.03
C GLN A 35 13.91 10.06 13.28
N LEU A 36 13.18 10.34 14.36
CA LEU A 36 11.94 9.66 14.69
C LEU A 36 10.83 10.03 13.70
N GLU A 37 10.70 11.30 13.32
CA GLU A 37 9.77 11.76 12.29
C GLU A 37 10.05 11.09 10.94
N HIS A 38 11.32 11.05 10.52
CA HIS A 38 11.72 10.34 9.31
C HIS A 38 11.40 8.83 9.37
N ALA A 39 11.62 8.19 10.51
CA ALA A 39 11.27 6.79 10.72
C ALA A 39 9.75 6.56 10.63
N ALA A 40 8.95 7.44 11.23
CA ALA A 40 7.50 7.40 11.16
C ALA A 40 6.99 7.56 9.72
N GLY A 41 7.55 8.50 8.95
CA GLY A 41 7.22 8.67 7.54
C GLY A 41 7.53 7.43 6.69
N LYS A 42 8.69 6.80 6.91
CA LYS A 42 9.06 5.54 6.24
C LYS A 42 8.12 4.39 6.59
N ILE A 43 7.70 4.29 7.85
CA ILE A 43 6.71 3.28 8.28
C ILE A 43 5.36 3.53 7.59
N ALA A 44 4.85 4.76 7.65
CA ALA A 44 3.55 5.10 7.07
C ALA A 44 3.50 4.77 5.57
N GLU A 45 4.54 5.16 4.84
CA GLU A 45 4.61 4.94 3.40
C GLU A 45 4.83 3.46 3.04
N GLY A 46 5.71 2.77 3.78
CA GLY A 46 5.91 1.33 3.59
C GLY A 46 4.64 0.52 3.83
N MET A 47 3.85 0.87 4.85
CA MET A 47 2.57 0.25 5.14
C MET A 47 1.50 0.56 4.07
N ARG A 48 1.45 1.80 3.57
CA ARG A 48 0.54 2.18 2.47
C ARG A 48 0.80 1.33 1.23
N ILE A 49 2.05 1.24 0.80
CA ILE A 49 2.44 0.44 -0.37
C ILE A 49 2.13 -1.05 -0.13
N TYR A 50 2.45 -1.58 1.04
CA TYR A 50 2.14 -2.98 1.36
C TYR A 50 0.64 -3.25 1.20
N LEU A 51 -0.22 -2.41 1.78
CA LEU A 51 -1.66 -2.54 1.64
C LEU A 51 -2.12 -2.47 0.18
N GLU A 52 -1.63 -1.51 -0.60
CA GLU A 52 -1.99 -1.36 -2.02
C GLU A 52 -1.60 -2.57 -2.87
N GLU A 53 -0.43 -3.16 -2.60
CA GLU A 53 0.12 -4.25 -3.41
C GLU A 53 -0.38 -5.63 -2.95
N THR A 54 -0.76 -5.80 -1.67
CA THR A 54 -1.20 -7.10 -1.13
C THR A 54 -2.71 -7.21 -0.88
N HIS A 55 -3.41 -6.09 -0.75
CA HIS A 55 -4.87 -6.05 -0.66
C HIS A 55 -5.43 -5.43 -1.94
N PRO A 56 -5.75 -6.24 -2.96
CA PRO A 56 -6.54 -5.71 -4.07
C PRO A 56 -7.85 -5.17 -3.50
N THR A 57 -8.10 -3.88 -3.69
CA THR A 57 -9.43 -3.30 -3.50
C THR A 57 -10.42 -4.23 -4.21
N PRO A 58 -11.54 -4.63 -3.58
CA PRO A 58 -12.55 -5.40 -4.28
C PRO A 58 -12.87 -4.62 -5.55
N ALA A 59 -12.59 -5.21 -6.71
CA ALA A 59 -12.99 -4.64 -7.97
C ALA A 59 -14.47 -4.27 -7.85
N ASP A 60 -14.86 -3.10 -8.36
CA ASP A 60 -16.26 -2.70 -8.44
C ASP A 60 -17.10 -3.93 -8.83
N PRO A 61 -18.22 -4.20 -8.12
CA PRO A 61 -19.04 -5.35 -8.46
C PRO A 61 -19.34 -5.29 -9.96
N PRO A 62 -19.15 -6.40 -10.70
CA PRO A 62 -19.39 -6.41 -12.14
C PRO A 62 -20.76 -5.81 -12.41
N PRO A 63 -20.92 -4.97 -13.45
CA PRO A 63 -22.19 -4.30 -13.72
C PRO A 63 -23.29 -5.36 -13.72
N ASP A 64 -24.28 -5.14 -12.86
CA ASP A 64 -25.38 -6.05 -12.64
C ASP A 64 -25.99 -6.45 -13.99
N ARG A 65 -25.81 -7.73 -14.34
CA ARG A 65 -26.34 -8.31 -15.59
C ARG A 65 -27.88 -8.27 -15.64
N SER A 66 -28.55 -7.89 -14.56
CA SER A 66 -30.00 -7.69 -14.49
C SER A 66 -30.49 -6.48 -15.27
N THR A 67 -29.61 -5.58 -15.74
CA THR A 67 -30.04 -4.41 -16.55
C THR A 67 -30.16 -4.72 -18.06
N PHE A 68 -29.79 -5.93 -18.52
CA PHE A 68 -29.86 -6.29 -19.95
C PHE A 68 -31.09 -7.16 -20.31
N HIS A 69 -32.22 -6.93 -19.65
CA HIS A 69 -33.50 -7.52 -20.06
C HIS A 69 -34.61 -6.48 -20.01
N GLY A 70 -34.84 -5.78 -21.13
CA GLY A 70 -36.03 -4.92 -21.26
C GLY A 70 -35.88 -3.68 -22.13
N ARG A 71 -35.45 -3.83 -23.40
CA ARG A 71 -35.89 -2.92 -24.47
C ARG A 71 -35.68 -3.58 -25.84
N MET A 72 -36.56 -4.53 -26.17
CA MET A 72 -36.66 -5.13 -27.51
C MET A 72 -38.09 -5.06 -28.03
N ASP A 73 -38.84 -4.00 -27.69
CA ASP A 73 -40.28 -3.86 -28.03
C ASP A 73 -40.63 -2.51 -28.68
N GLU A 74 -39.73 -1.90 -29.46
CA GLU A 74 -40.11 -0.76 -30.31
C GLU A 74 -39.51 -0.88 -31.71
N TRP A 75 -40.18 -1.68 -32.55
CA TRP A 75 -40.13 -1.56 -34.00
C TRP A 75 -41.55 -1.70 -34.56
N PRO A 76 -42.17 -0.62 -35.04
CA PRO A 76 -43.26 -0.72 -36.00
C PRO A 76 -42.70 -0.50 -37.42
N GLY A 77 -43.12 -1.39 -38.33
CA GLY A 77 -43.03 -1.19 -39.77
C GLY A 77 -44.09 -0.23 -40.30
#